data_AF-A0A0G1RR52-F1
#
_entry.id   AF-A0A0G1RR52-F1
#
_cell.length_a   1.000
_cell.length_b   1.000
_cell.length_c   1.000
_cell.angle_alpha   90.00
_cell.angle_beta   90.00
_cell.angle_gamma   90.00
#
_symmetry.space_group_name_H-M   'P 1'
#
loop_
_entity.id
_entity.type
_entity.pdbx_description
1 polymer ?
#
loop_
_entity_poly.entity_id
_entity_poly.type
_entity_poly.pdbx_seq_one_letter_code
_entity_poly.pdbx_strand_id
1 'polypeptide(L)'
;MSFKNIVSTLLALWADFLRFVFPKSTTTPIETPKEVVMPEKKDFYTVEELKVKLLDRDFQLMIHDWVQKTLRPLENDAEYERLCALEEFVPTPEIMTAIYAAFRPYHGGGVGHEFGGGHSWRDLLDGLAIIAHDPILKTAYPNDVFAGLLGTFTHDFGNVAKPRYEDNLWEGGHAEVGAWQAYQVLQDLLPEHILLLMAYAVAAHTHKLGQVTCDNGYVRETWNDRLFYNMGHPVRVAVWLTRFADRLDTNGVTLFARHIPANIEGSFYGGKDFSAASFYEIDGKALAVMVKPAVIKDGNAPSTLMHISNFANSSFKFGAYSQHDARFPSMERLMTHKANQGLRLVEVVSQSTGEALLQEGLSTLDLFWNFLSRVSRFESIEETRPIFLHIWGELTSEEQEKWRAGLEFASDAYYEWLRLLYVEIESSEHPMVVACKHLLPELKANLSVE
;
A
#
# COMPACT_ATOMS: atom_id res chain seq x y z
N MET A 1 46.01 -11.76 39.21
CA MET A 1 45.18 -10.74 38.53
C MET A 1 44.78 -11.34 37.18
N SER A 2 43.48 -11.53 36.93
CA SER A 2 42.98 -12.32 35.79
C SER A 2 43.22 -11.63 34.45
N PHE A 3 43.60 -12.39 33.42
CA PHE A 3 43.84 -11.91 32.04
C PHE A 3 42.64 -11.14 31.46
N LYS A 4 41.41 -11.47 31.89
CA LYS A 4 40.18 -10.73 31.53
C LYS A 4 40.19 -9.29 32.02
N ASN A 5 40.76 -9.02 33.18
CA ASN A 5 40.78 -7.66 33.75
C ASN A 5 41.78 -6.77 33.01
N ILE A 6 42.87 -7.33 32.50
CA ILE A 6 43.87 -6.59 31.72
C ILE A 6 43.29 -6.19 30.35
N VAL A 7 42.54 -7.08 29.70
CA VAL A 7 41.89 -6.80 28.40
C VAL A 7 40.82 -5.72 28.54
N SER A 8 39.99 -5.76 29.59
CA SER A 8 38.98 -4.73 29.82
C SER A 8 39.58 -3.36 30.14
N THR A 9 40.70 -3.31 30.88
CA THR A 9 41.39 -2.05 31.16
C THR A 9 42.08 -1.49 29.91
N LEU A 10 42.65 -2.34 29.05
CA LEU A 10 43.24 -1.91 27.78
C LEU A 10 42.18 -1.42 26.78
N LEU A 11 41.00 -2.05 26.74
CA LEU A 11 39.87 -1.59 25.92
C LEU A 11 39.31 -0.25 26.41
N ALA A 12 39.24 -0.04 27.72
CA ALA A 12 38.81 1.24 28.30
C ALA A 12 39.81 2.37 27.99
N LEU A 13 41.11 2.11 28.16
CA LEU A 13 42.16 3.06 27.80
C LEU A 13 42.16 3.37 26.29
N TRP A 14 41.83 2.39 25.45
CA TRP A 14 41.74 2.58 24.01
C TRP A 14 40.50 3.39 23.60
N ALA A 15 39.36 3.16 24.24
CA ALA A 15 38.16 3.97 24.05
C ALA A 15 38.36 5.44 24.49
N ASP A 16 39.10 5.66 25.58
CA ASP A 16 39.41 7.00 26.07
C ASP A 16 40.43 7.72 25.19
N PHE A 17 41.44 7.00 24.66
CA PHE A 17 42.35 7.56 23.66
C PHE A 17 41.62 7.95 22.36
N LEU A 18 40.70 7.11 21.87
CA LEU A 18 39.88 7.43 20.69
C LEU A 18 39.01 8.67 20.90
N ARG A 19 38.46 8.88 22.11
CA ARG A 19 37.71 10.10 22.46
C ARG A 19 38.58 11.35 22.53
N PHE A 20 39.87 11.19 22.83
CA PHE A 20 40.82 12.30 22.94
C PHE A 20 41.42 12.68 21.58
N VAL A 21 41.69 11.69 20.71
CA VAL A 21 42.27 11.90 19.38
C VAL A 21 41.21 12.21 18.33
N PHE A 22 40.00 11.68 18.49
CA PHE A 22 38.81 12.06 17.71
C PHE A 22 37.81 12.75 18.65
N PRO A 23 38.09 14.00 19.08
CA PRO A 23 37.08 14.77 19.78
C PRO A 23 35.84 14.79 18.89
N LYS A 24 34.68 14.40 19.46
CA LYS A 24 33.39 14.39 18.76
C LYS A 24 33.35 15.63 17.89
N SER A 25 33.32 15.41 16.57
CA SER A 25 32.95 16.43 15.60
C SER A 25 31.79 17.17 16.23
N THR A 26 32.01 18.43 16.58
CA THR A 26 30.90 19.34 16.87
C THR A 26 29.95 19.14 15.71
N THR A 27 28.74 18.72 16.02
CA THR A 27 27.65 18.64 15.06
C THR A 27 27.62 20.00 14.39
N THR A 28 28.12 20.05 13.16
CA THR A 28 27.79 21.15 12.26
C THR A 28 26.26 21.19 12.30
N PRO A 29 25.64 22.34 12.60
CA PRO A 29 24.20 22.43 12.54
C PRO A 29 23.84 21.93 11.14
N ILE A 30 23.11 20.81 11.08
CA ILE A 30 22.33 20.51 9.89
C ILE A 30 21.52 21.79 9.73
N GLU A 31 21.75 22.53 8.64
CA GLU A 31 20.82 23.57 8.25
C GLU A 31 19.47 22.88 8.21
N THR A 32 18.65 23.13 9.23
CA THR A 32 17.25 22.78 9.21
C THR A 32 16.76 23.35 7.88
N PRO A 33 16.15 22.52 7.01
CA PRO A 33 15.44 23.05 5.86
C PRO A 33 14.62 24.21 6.38
N LYS A 34 14.78 25.41 5.79
CA LYS A 34 14.04 26.60 6.20
C LYS A 34 12.61 26.15 6.47
N GLU A 35 12.17 26.28 7.71
CA GLU A 35 10.78 26.05 8.09
C GLU A 35 9.98 26.93 7.13
N VAL A 36 9.38 26.29 6.13
CA VAL A 36 8.34 26.92 5.35
C VAL A 36 7.25 27.14 6.38
N VAL A 37 7.16 28.38 6.87
CA VAL A 37 6.07 28.80 7.75
C VAL A 37 4.82 28.69 6.90
N MET A 38 4.21 27.52 6.95
CA MET A 38 2.87 27.30 6.43
C MET A 38 1.95 28.22 7.25
N PRO A 39 1.03 28.96 6.62
CA PRO A 39 0.00 29.67 7.36
C PRO A 39 -0.67 28.69 8.33
N GLU A 40 -0.93 29.13 9.57
CA GLU A 40 -1.57 28.33 10.61
C GLU A 40 -2.76 27.57 10.00
N LYS A 41 -2.55 26.27 9.76
CA LYS A 41 -3.60 25.40 9.25
C LYS A 41 -4.74 25.46 10.24
N LYS A 42 -5.98 25.61 9.75
CA LYS A 42 -7.07 24.93 10.42
C LYS A 42 -6.74 23.46 10.26
N ASP A 43 -6.06 22.87 11.26
CA ASP A 43 -5.84 21.44 11.27
C ASP A 43 -7.21 20.79 11.12
N PHE A 44 -7.43 20.22 9.95
CA PHE A 44 -8.58 19.39 9.69
C PHE A 44 -8.58 18.24 10.69
N TYR A 45 -9.74 17.63 10.94
CA TYR A 45 -9.93 16.61 11.98
C TYR A 45 -8.72 15.69 12.12
N THR A 46 -8.20 15.58 13.35
CA THR A 46 -7.25 14.54 13.70
C THR A 46 -7.86 13.17 13.42
N VAL A 47 -7.03 12.13 13.30
CA VAL A 47 -7.49 10.75 13.09
C VAL A 47 -8.56 10.34 14.11
N GLU A 48 -8.36 10.68 15.39
CA GLU A 48 -9.29 10.33 16.47
C GLU A 48 -10.59 11.14 16.39
N GLU A 49 -10.52 12.43 16.08
CA GLU A 49 -11.73 13.23 15.85
C GLU A 49 -12.53 12.71 14.66
N LEU A 50 -11.85 12.25 13.62
CA LEU A 50 -12.46 11.72 12.42
C LEU A 50 -13.14 10.37 12.66
N LYS A 51 -12.49 9.46 13.42
CA LYS A 51 -13.12 8.21 13.89
C LYS A 51 -14.41 8.51 14.64
N VAL A 52 -14.40 9.47 15.57
CA VAL A 52 -15.60 9.87 16.33
C VAL A 52 -16.66 10.48 15.42
N LYS A 53 -16.28 11.38 14.51
CA LYS A 53 -17.20 12.01 13.55
C LYS A 53 -17.84 11.01 12.60
N LEU A 54 -17.11 9.98 12.18
CA LEU A 54 -17.62 8.94 11.29
C LEU A 54 -18.61 7.99 11.96
N LEU A 55 -18.79 8.06 13.29
CA LEU A 55 -19.92 7.42 13.98
C LEU A 55 -21.23 8.21 13.81
N ASP A 56 -21.15 9.49 13.45
CA ASP A 56 -22.31 10.34 13.24
C ASP A 56 -22.87 10.18 11.82
N ARG A 57 -24.18 9.91 11.74
CA ARG A 57 -24.85 9.61 10.48
C ARG A 57 -24.90 10.81 9.54
N ASP A 58 -25.15 12.00 10.08
CA ASP A 58 -25.26 13.22 9.26
C ASP A 58 -23.90 13.56 8.64
N PHE A 59 -22.81 13.36 9.39
CA PHE A 59 -21.46 13.54 8.87
C PHE A 59 -21.13 12.56 7.73
N GLN A 60 -21.48 11.28 7.86
CA GLN A 60 -21.31 10.32 6.77
C GLN A 60 -22.12 10.69 5.52
N LEU A 61 -23.37 11.13 5.71
CA LEU A 61 -24.24 11.56 4.61
C LEU A 61 -23.71 12.82 3.94
N MET A 62 -23.06 13.73 4.68
CA MET A 62 -22.38 14.88 4.12
C MET A 62 -21.22 14.47 3.20
N ILE A 63 -20.40 13.51 3.60
CA ILE A 63 -19.33 12.97 2.73
C ILE A 63 -19.95 12.33 1.48
N HIS A 64 -21.00 11.52 1.65
CA HIS A 64 -21.69 10.89 0.54
C HIS A 64 -22.25 11.93 -0.45
N ASP A 65 -22.93 12.97 0.05
CA ASP A 65 -23.47 14.06 -0.76
C ASP A 65 -22.37 14.82 -1.51
N TRP A 66 -21.22 15.06 -0.87
CA TRP A 66 -20.06 15.64 -1.53
C TRP A 66 -19.57 14.76 -2.68
N VAL A 67 -19.46 13.44 -2.49
CA VAL A 67 -19.06 12.49 -3.55
C VAL A 67 -20.03 12.56 -4.73
N GLN A 68 -21.35 12.56 -4.46
CA GLN A 68 -22.37 12.60 -5.51
C GLN A 68 -22.38 13.93 -6.27
N LYS A 69 -22.14 15.05 -5.59
CA LYS A 69 -22.17 16.39 -6.22
C LYS A 69 -20.85 16.79 -6.87
N THR A 70 -19.73 16.23 -6.42
CA THR A 70 -18.40 16.71 -6.77
C THR A 70 -17.63 15.71 -7.64
N LEU A 71 -17.67 14.41 -7.30
CA LEU A 71 -16.89 13.38 -8.00
C LEU A 71 -17.68 12.68 -9.10
N ARG A 72 -18.95 12.33 -8.86
CA ARG A 72 -19.79 11.66 -9.89
C ARG A 72 -19.97 12.46 -11.18
N PRO A 73 -20.01 13.81 -11.18
CA PRO A 73 -20.00 14.57 -12.44
C PRO A 73 -18.79 14.32 -13.33
N LEU A 74 -17.65 13.90 -12.75
CA LEU A 74 -16.41 13.59 -13.49
C LEU A 74 -16.48 12.23 -14.23
N GLU A 75 -17.57 11.47 -14.06
CA GLU A 75 -17.86 10.32 -14.93
C GLU A 75 -18.19 10.77 -16.36
N ASN A 76 -18.49 12.06 -16.58
CA ASN A 76 -18.58 12.65 -17.90
C ASN A 76 -17.17 12.87 -18.50
N ASP A 77 -16.90 12.23 -19.63
CA ASP A 77 -15.58 12.29 -20.27
C ASP A 77 -15.13 13.72 -20.63
N ALA A 78 -16.05 14.59 -21.07
CA ALA A 78 -15.69 15.96 -21.43
C ALA A 78 -15.34 16.80 -20.19
N GLU A 79 -16.04 16.60 -19.07
CA GLU A 79 -15.74 17.31 -17.83
C GLU A 79 -14.42 16.83 -17.21
N TYR A 80 -14.17 15.51 -17.22
CA TYR A 80 -12.89 14.96 -16.77
C TYR A 80 -11.72 15.51 -17.60
N GLU A 81 -11.84 15.45 -18.94
CA GLU A 81 -10.81 15.95 -19.85
C GLU A 81 -10.59 17.45 -19.71
N ARG A 82 -11.66 18.23 -19.50
CA ARG A 82 -11.56 19.67 -19.20
C ARG A 82 -10.65 19.92 -18.00
N LEU A 83 -10.77 19.15 -16.92
CA LEU A 83 -9.90 19.27 -15.75
C LEU A 83 -8.45 18.88 -16.07
N CYS A 84 -8.24 17.82 -16.84
CA CYS A 84 -6.90 17.41 -17.29
C CYS A 84 -6.21 18.49 -18.12
N ALA A 85 -6.97 19.21 -18.96
CA ALA A 85 -6.49 20.22 -19.90
C ALA A 85 -6.39 21.65 -19.32
N LEU A 86 -6.70 21.85 -18.03
CA LEU A 86 -6.43 23.11 -17.33
C LEU A 86 -4.92 23.38 -17.23
N GLU A 87 -4.55 24.49 -16.59
CA GLU A 87 -3.15 24.88 -16.41
C GLU A 87 -2.28 23.71 -15.97
N GLU A 88 -1.20 23.48 -16.71
CA GLU A 88 -0.32 22.34 -16.49
C GLU A 88 0.37 22.45 -15.12
N PHE A 89 0.24 21.39 -14.32
CA PHE A 89 0.88 21.27 -13.02
C PHE A 89 1.92 20.15 -13.05
N VAL A 90 3.16 20.51 -12.72
CA VAL A 90 4.26 19.58 -12.46
C VAL A 90 4.78 19.88 -11.06
N PRO A 91 4.82 18.91 -10.13
CA PRO A 91 5.25 19.14 -8.78
C PRO A 91 6.74 19.48 -8.72
N THR A 92 7.12 20.30 -7.74
CA THR A 92 8.52 20.50 -7.36
C THR A 92 8.86 19.62 -6.15
N PRO A 93 10.15 19.41 -5.84
CA PRO A 93 10.57 18.75 -4.61
C PRO A 93 9.93 19.35 -3.34
N GLU A 94 9.83 20.67 -3.28
CA GLU A 94 9.25 21.40 -2.13
C GLU A 94 7.75 21.11 -1.99
N ILE A 95 7.02 21.08 -3.10
CA ILE A 95 5.59 20.73 -3.11
C ILE A 95 5.40 19.28 -2.64
N MET A 96 6.21 18.35 -3.14
CA MET A 96 6.16 16.96 -2.69
C MET A 96 6.49 16.84 -1.20
N THR A 97 7.53 17.55 -0.71
CA THR A 97 7.82 17.59 0.73
C THR A 97 6.63 18.11 1.54
N ALA A 98 5.96 19.17 1.07
CA ALA A 98 4.79 19.74 1.75
C ALA A 98 3.59 18.77 1.78
N ILE A 99 3.36 18.04 0.69
CA ILE A 99 2.32 16.99 0.61
C ILE A 99 2.59 15.90 1.64
N TYR A 100 3.83 15.41 1.74
CA TYR A 100 4.20 14.36 2.69
C TYR A 100 4.07 14.86 4.13
N ALA A 101 4.52 16.09 4.39
CA ALA A 101 4.36 16.72 5.69
C ALA A 101 2.88 16.89 6.08
N ALA A 102 2.00 17.17 5.11
CA ALA A 102 0.56 17.28 5.36
C ALA A 102 -0.10 15.94 5.72
N PHE A 103 0.38 14.83 5.17
CA PHE A 103 -0.13 13.50 5.49
C PHE A 103 0.52 12.85 6.71
N ARG A 104 1.71 13.28 7.13
CA ARG A 104 2.44 12.73 8.28
C ARG A 104 1.65 12.68 9.60
N PRO A 105 0.69 13.56 9.92
CA PRO A 105 -0.11 13.40 11.15
C PRO A 105 -1.06 12.20 11.10
N TYR A 106 -1.35 11.67 9.92
CA TYR A 106 -2.32 10.62 9.69
C TYR A 106 -1.56 9.31 9.46
N HIS A 107 -1.52 8.46 10.48
CA HIS A 107 -0.98 7.09 10.38
C HIS A 107 -2.05 6.13 10.90
N GLY A 108 -2.19 4.96 10.26
CA GLY A 108 -3.21 3.98 10.63
C GLY A 108 -3.60 3.10 9.46
N GLY A 109 -4.82 2.60 9.43
CA GLY A 109 -5.35 1.81 8.30
C GLY A 109 -5.55 0.33 8.58
N GLY A 110 -4.97 -0.18 9.67
CA GLY A 110 -5.02 -1.60 10.01
C GLY A 110 -3.97 -2.43 9.29
N VAL A 111 -3.92 -3.71 9.62
CA VAL A 111 -2.92 -4.64 9.08
C VAL A 111 -3.10 -4.76 7.58
N GLY A 112 -2.01 -4.53 6.87
CA GLY A 112 -1.91 -4.74 5.45
C GLY A 112 -2.49 -3.64 4.57
N HIS A 113 -3.15 -2.67 5.19
CA HIS A 113 -3.78 -1.50 4.58
C HIS A 113 -3.22 -0.20 5.18
N GLU A 114 -1.95 -0.23 5.63
CA GLU A 114 -1.39 0.85 6.41
C GLU A 114 -1.14 2.10 5.57
N PHE A 115 -1.67 3.22 6.03
CA PHE A 115 -1.28 4.55 5.57
C PHE A 115 -0.20 5.15 6.48
N GLY A 116 0.84 5.70 5.86
CA GLY A 116 2.07 6.12 6.53
C GLY A 116 2.94 4.92 6.98
N GLY A 117 2.58 3.70 6.56
CA GLY A 117 3.24 2.45 6.89
C GLY A 117 3.71 1.70 5.63
N GLY A 118 3.86 0.38 5.75
CA GLY A 118 4.44 -0.45 4.69
C GLY A 118 3.70 -0.35 3.35
N HIS A 119 2.37 -0.50 3.35
CA HIS A 119 1.56 -0.53 2.13
C HIS A 119 1.64 0.78 1.33
N SER A 120 1.21 1.91 1.91
CA SER A 120 1.19 3.20 1.20
C SER A 120 2.56 3.63 0.64
N TRP A 121 3.66 3.30 1.33
CA TRP A 121 5.00 3.60 0.83
C TRP A 121 5.42 2.72 -0.34
N ARG A 122 4.94 1.48 -0.42
CA ARG A 122 5.19 0.63 -1.59
C ARG A 122 4.33 1.05 -2.77
N ASP A 123 3.07 1.41 -2.57
CA ASP A 123 2.22 1.88 -3.68
C ASP A 123 2.78 3.14 -4.33
N LEU A 124 3.36 4.03 -3.53
CA LEU A 124 4.11 5.17 -4.04
C LEU A 124 5.27 4.71 -4.94
N LEU A 125 6.12 3.79 -4.45
CA LEU A 125 7.28 3.31 -5.22
C LEU A 125 6.82 2.61 -6.50
N ASP A 126 5.75 1.82 -6.42
CA ASP A 126 5.12 1.15 -7.55
C ASP A 126 4.62 2.18 -8.58
N GLY A 127 3.90 3.22 -8.13
CA GLY A 127 3.45 4.33 -8.95
C GLY A 127 4.59 5.08 -9.64
N LEU A 128 5.64 5.44 -8.89
CA LEU A 128 6.81 6.10 -9.43
C LEU A 128 7.54 5.24 -10.46
N ALA A 129 7.68 3.94 -10.21
CA ALA A 129 8.33 3.01 -11.13
C ALA A 129 7.49 2.76 -12.40
N ILE A 130 6.16 2.76 -12.30
CA ILE A 130 5.28 2.73 -13.47
C ILE A 130 5.50 4.00 -14.31
N ILE A 131 5.46 5.19 -13.70
CA ILE A 131 5.62 6.47 -14.42
C ILE A 131 7.01 6.59 -15.06
N ALA A 132 8.05 6.09 -14.39
CA ALA A 132 9.46 6.33 -14.68
C ALA A 132 9.83 6.29 -16.17
N HIS A 133 9.32 5.29 -16.89
CA HIS A 133 9.69 5.02 -18.29
C HIS A 133 8.49 4.66 -19.18
N ASP A 134 7.24 4.88 -18.72
CA ASP A 134 6.08 4.47 -19.52
C ASP A 134 5.76 5.46 -20.65
N PRO A 135 5.76 5.01 -21.93
CA PRO A 135 5.53 5.89 -23.06
C PRO A 135 4.10 6.43 -23.14
N ILE A 136 3.10 5.71 -22.62
CA ILE A 136 1.71 6.19 -22.62
C ILE A 136 1.57 7.33 -21.61
N LEU A 137 2.11 7.16 -20.40
CA LEU A 137 2.06 8.20 -19.37
C LEU A 137 2.84 9.45 -19.78
N LYS A 138 3.93 9.31 -20.54
CA LYS A 138 4.65 10.45 -21.12
C LYS A 138 3.81 11.31 -22.07
N THR A 139 2.79 10.72 -22.70
CA THR A 139 1.88 11.42 -23.62
C THR A 139 0.56 11.84 -22.97
N ALA A 140 0.30 11.42 -21.73
CA ALA A 140 -0.89 11.82 -20.98
C ALA A 140 -0.83 13.30 -20.56
N TYR A 141 -1.97 13.84 -20.13
CA TYR A 141 -1.99 15.16 -19.49
C TYR A 141 -1.21 15.10 -18.16
N PRO A 142 -0.26 16.01 -17.91
CA PRO A 142 0.53 16.00 -16.66
C PRO A 142 -0.31 16.05 -15.40
N ASN A 143 -1.44 16.77 -15.45
CA ASN A 143 -2.42 16.88 -14.36
C ASN A 143 -3.02 15.52 -13.99
N ASP A 144 -3.33 14.68 -14.99
CA ASP A 144 -3.90 13.34 -14.82
C ASP A 144 -2.84 12.37 -14.27
N VAL A 145 -1.59 12.46 -14.76
CA VAL A 145 -0.48 11.65 -14.24
C VAL A 145 -0.17 12.00 -12.78
N PHE A 146 -0.11 13.29 -12.45
CA PHE A 146 0.18 13.73 -11.09
C PHE A 146 -0.94 13.37 -10.12
N ALA A 147 -2.21 13.56 -10.51
CA ALA A 147 -3.36 13.11 -9.73
C ALA A 147 -3.32 11.59 -9.48
N GLY A 148 -2.92 10.79 -10.47
CA GLY A 148 -2.70 9.36 -10.31
C GLY A 148 -1.56 9.02 -9.35
N LEU A 149 -0.44 9.74 -9.42
CA LEU A 149 0.67 9.58 -8.48
C LEU A 149 0.20 9.82 -7.04
N LEU A 150 -0.56 10.89 -6.79
CA LEU A 150 -1.16 11.13 -5.47
C LEU A 150 -2.12 10.02 -5.07
N GLY A 151 -2.95 9.57 -6.01
CA GLY A 151 -3.85 8.45 -5.79
C GLY A 151 -3.13 7.17 -5.34
N THR A 152 -1.94 6.86 -5.90
CA THR A 152 -1.22 5.62 -5.58
C THR A 152 -1.04 5.40 -4.08
N PHE A 153 -0.57 6.40 -3.33
CA PHE A 153 -0.31 6.24 -1.89
C PHE A 153 -1.44 6.73 -0.99
N THR A 154 -2.50 7.33 -1.54
CA THR A 154 -3.66 7.85 -0.77
C THR A 154 -4.94 7.05 -0.97
N HIS A 155 -4.95 6.04 -1.83
CA HIS A 155 -6.17 5.30 -2.16
C HIS A 155 -6.83 4.63 -0.94
N ASP A 156 -6.01 4.12 -0.03
CA ASP A 156 -6.41 3.47 1.21
C ASP A 156 -6.45 4.44 2.42
N PHE A 157 -6.33 5.75 2.19
CA PHE A 157 -6.27 6.75 3.27
C PHE A 157 -7.49 6.73 4.19
N GLY A 158 -8.66 6.40 3.65
CA GLY A 158 -9.89 6.28 4.43
C GLY A 158 -9.83 5.22 5.54
N ASN A 159 -9.01 4.18 5.37
CA ASN A 159 -8.84 3.11 6.37
C ASN A 159 -8.30 3.64 7.70
N VAL A 160 -7.61 4.80 7.71
CA VAL A 160 -7.09 5.43 8.93
C VAL A 160 -8.20 5.73 9.94
N ALA A 161 -9.39 6.05 9.46
CA ALA A 161 -10.54 6.37 10.32
C ALA A 161 -11.75 5.46 10.11
N LYS A 162 -11.84 4.76 8.98
CA LYS A 162 -12.93 3.84 8.64
C LYS A 162 -12.38 2.57 8.02
N PRO A 163 -12.27 1.47 8.78
CA PRO A 163 -11.79 0.20 8.26
C PRO A 163 -12.64 -0.29 7.08
N ARG A 164 -12.00 -0.71 5.98
CA ARG A 164 -12.66 -1.28 4.80
C ARG A 164 -13.61 -2.45 5.09
N TYR A 165 -13.40 -3.16 6.19
CA TYR A 165 -14.27 -4.28 6.62
C TYR A 165 -15.68 -3.81 7.03
N GLU A 166 -15.88 -2.50 7.22
CA GLU A 166 -17.18 -1.88 7.48
C GLU A 166 -17.78 -1.22 6.23
N ASP A 167 -17.18 -1.40 5.04
CA ASP A 167 -17.64 -0.79 3.80
C ASP A 167 -19.09 -1.17 3.46
N ASN A 168 -19.53 -2.36 3.84
CA ASN A 168 -20.89 -2.84 3.59
C ASN A 168 -21.93 -2.12 4.48
N LEU A 169 -21.54 -1.41 5.53
CA LEU A 169 -22.48 -0.81 6.47
C LEU A 169 -23.01 0.56 6.01
N TRP A 170 -22.39 1.16 4.98
CA TRP A 170 -22.57 2.60 4.68
C TRP A 170 -22.56 2.92 3.17
N GLU A 171 -23.06 4.11 2.79
CA GLU A 171 -23.10 4.58 1.40
C GLU A 171 -21.70 4.76 0.81
N GLY A 172 -20.82 5.47 1.52
CA GLY A 172 -19.41 5.60 1.17
C GLY A 172 -18.56 4.60 1.93
N GLY A 173 -17.71 3.85 1.24
CA GLY A 173 -16.69 3.01 1.84
C GLY A 173 -15.41 3.77 2.18
N HIS A 174 -14.36 3.05 2.54
CA HIS A 174 -13.02 3.61 2.77
C HIS A 174 -12.53 4.44 1.58
N ALA A 175 -12.80 4.02 0.34
CA ALA A 175 -12.37 4.74 -0.86
C ALA A 175 -13.03 6.13 -0.99
N GLU A 176 -14.35 6.22 -0.84
CA GLU A 176 -15.06 7.50 -0.89
C GLU A 176 -14.70 8.42 0.28
N VAL A 177 -14.53 7.84 1.47
CA VAL A 177 -14.09 8.57 2.66
C VAL A 177 -12.65 9.08 2.49
N GLY A 178 -11.74 8.22 2.00
CA GLY A 178 -10.35 8.55 1.72
C GLY A 178 -10.20 9.64 0.65
N ALA A 179 -11.02 9.60 -0.40
CA ALA A 179 -11.06 10.64 -1.43
C ALA A 179 -11.40 12.02 -0.84
N TRP A 180 -12.44 12.07 0.00
CA TRP A 180 -12.81 13.30 0.68
C TRP A 180 -11.72 13.77 1.65
N GLN A 181 -11.16 12.87 2.46
CA GLN A 181 -10.10 13.20 3.41
C GLN A 181 -8.85 13.76 2.70
N ALA A 182 -8.35 13.07 1.66
CA ALA A 182 -7.19 13.50 0.91
C ALA A 182 -7.43 14.87 0.24
N TYR A 183 -8.63 15.09 -0.29
CA TYR A 183 -9.04 16.40 -0.82
C TYR A 183 -8.91 17.49 0.25
N GLN A 184 -9.47 17.27 1.44
CA GLN A 184 -9.47 18.27 2.52
C GLN A 184 -8.05 18.58 3.03
N VAL A 185 -7.19 17.56 3.16
CA VAL A 185 -5.81 17.70 3.63
C VAL A 185 -4.95 18.54 2.67
N LEU A 186 -5.24 18.46 1.36
CA LEU A 186 -4.44 19.08 0.32
C LEU A 186 -5.07 20.34 -0.30
N GLN A 187 -6.26 20.77 0.14
CA GLN A 187 -7.02 21.85 -0.52
C GLN A 187 -6.29 23.19 -0.60
N ASP A 188 -5.43 23.49 0.37
CA ASP A 188 -4.65 24.72 0.42
C ASP A 188 -3.27 24.59 -0.26
N LEU A 189 -2.90 23.38 -0.71
CA LEU A 189 -1.60 23.07 -1.29
C LEU A 189 -1.63 22.90 -2.80
N LEU A 190 -2.76 22.46 -3.36
CA LEU A 190 -2.86 22.08 -4.77
C LEU A 190 -4.03 22.78 -5.47
N PRO A 191 -3.92 23.01 -6.79
CA PRO A 191 -5.04 23.48 -7.58
C PRO A 191 -6.24 22.53 -7.52
N GLU A 192 -7.44 23.09 -7.49
CA GLU A 192 -8.67 22.30 -7.32
C GLU A 192 -8.87 21.21 -8.38
N HIS A 193 -8.46 21.48 -9.62
CA HIS A 193 -8.57 20.47 -10.69
C HIS A 193 -7.71 19.22 -10.43
N ILE A 194 -6.53 19.36 -9.82
CA ILE A 194 -5.69 18.23 -9.42
C ILE A 194 -6.35 17.45 -8.29
N LEU A 195 -6.89 18.16 -7.29
CA LEU A 195 -7.56 17.57 -6.14
C LEU A 195 -8.79 16.75 -6.54
N LEU A 196 -9.57 17.27 -7.49
CA LEU A 196 -10.75 16.59 -8.03
C LEU A 196 -10.37 15.33 -8.82
N LEU A 197 -9.35 15.40 -9.68
CA LEU A 197 -8.84 14.25 -10.43
C LEU A 197 -8.29 13.16 -9.48
N MET A 198 -7.52 13.55 -8.46
CA MET A 198 -6.98 12.66 -7.45
C MET A 198 -8.10 12.01 -6.65
N ALA A 199 -9.03 12.81 -6.11
CA ALA A 199 -10.13 12.30 -5.29
C ALA A 199 -11.02 11.33 -6.09
N TYR A 200 -11.26 11.62 -7.38
CA TYR A 200 -11.94 10.68 -8.27
C TYR A 200 -11.16 9.37 -8.43
N ALA A 201 -9.85 9.44 -8.68
CA ALA A 201 -9.01 8.27 -8.82
C ALA A 201 -8.96 7.41 -7.55
N VAL A 202 -8.89 8.05 -6.38
CA VAL A 202 -8.98 7.40 -5.06
C VAL A 202 -10.34 6.73 -4.88
N ALA A 203 -11.46 7.42 -5.13
CA ALA A 203 -12.78 6.81 -4.97
C ALA A 203 -13.02 5.64 -5.95
N ALA A 204 -12.52 5.76 -7.18
CA ALA A 204 -12.65 4.77 -8.24
C ALA A 204 -11.63 3.63 -8.17
N HIS A 205 -10.69 3.63 -7.22
CA HIS A 205 -9.63 2.62 -7.18
C HIS A 205 -10.20 1.21 -6.93
N THR A 206 -11.23 1.09 -6.07
CA THR A 206 -11.86 -0.19 -5.78
C THR A 206 -12.45 -0.78 -7.06
N HIS A 207 -11.88 -1.88 -7.54
CA HIS A 207 -12.30 -2.50 -8.80
C HIS A 207 -13.60 -3.31 -8.60
N LYS A 208 -14.73 -2.61 -8.52
CA LYS A 208 -16.07 -3.22 -8.38
C LYS A 208 -16.54 -3.70 -9.75
N LEU A 209 -16.77 -5.01 -9.90
CA LEU A 209 -17.24 -5.62 -11.14
C LEU A 209 -18.75 -5.44 -11.39
N GLY A 210 -19.46 -4.87 -10.41
CA GLY A 210 -20.89 -4.63 -10.47
C GLY A 210 -21.38 -3.81 -9.28
N GLN A 211 -22.68 -3.56 -9.26
CA GLN A 211 -23.34 -2.92 -8.13
C GLN A 211 -23.22 -3.78 -6.87
N VAL A 212 -23.03 -3.13 -5.73
CA VAL A 212 -22.93 -3.78 -4.42
C VAL A 212 -24.01 -3.23 -3.51
N THR A 213 -24.87 -4.10 -2.99
CA THR A 213 -25.88 -3.72 -1.99
C THR A 213 -25.24 -3.75 -0.60
N CYS A 214 -25.27 -2.60 0.07
CA CYS A 214 -24.87 -2.43 1.46
C CYS A 214 -25.95 -2.97 2.42
N ASP A 215 -25.58 -3.30 3.65
CA ASP A 215 -26.47 -3.81 4.71
C ASP A 215 -27.56 -2.79 5.08
N ASN A 216 -27.32 -1.51 4.86
CA ASN A 216 -28.29 -0.43 5.03
C ASN A 216 -29.29 -0.29 3.85
N GLY A 217 -29.17 -1.14 2.83
CA GLY A 217 -30.02 -1.15 1.63
C GLY A 217 -29.57 -0.22 0.51
N TYR A 218 -28.54 0.60 0.71
CA TYR A 218 -27.97 1.42 -0.36
C TYR A 218 -27.30 0.55 -1.42
N VAL A 219 -27.47 0.90 -2.69
CA VAL A 219 -26.81 0.22 -3.81
C VAL A 219 -25.67 1.09 -4.31
N ARG A 220 -24.44 0.65 -4.06
CA ARG A 220 -23.24 1.36 -4.52
C ARG A 220 -22.96 1.04 -5.98
N GLU A 221 -22.96 2.09 -6.80
CA GLU A 221 -22.69 1.99 -8.23
C GLU A 221 -21.19 1.89 -8.53
N THR A 222 -20.87 1.20 -9.62
CA THR A 222 -19.52 1.17 -10.19
C THR A 222 -19.10 2.56 -10.64
N TRP A 223 -17.80 2.84 -10.61
CA TRP A 223 -17.24 4.09 -11.13
C TRP A 223 -16.91 3.96 -12.62
N ASN A 224 -17.13 5.02 -13.40
CA ASN A 224 -16.67 5.06 -14.79
C ASN A 224 -15.13 5.14 -14.85
N ASP A 225 -14.50 4.02 -15.16
CA ASP A 225 -13.06 3.87 -15.25
C ASP A 225 -12.56 3.81 -16.71
N ARG A 226 -13.44 4.05 -17.70
CA ARG A 226 -13.07 3.89 -19.11
C ARG A 226 -11.89 4.77 -19.48
N LEU A 227 -10.76 4.16 -19.84
CA LEU A 227 -9.64 4.85 -20.48
C LEU A 227 -10.03 5.24 -21.92
N PHE A 228 -9.85 6.51 -22.28
CA PHE A 228 -10.12 7.00 -23.63
C PHE A 228 -8.99 7.90 -24.13
N TYR A 229 -9.04 8.27 -25.41
CA TYR A 229 -8.05 9.13 -26.04
C TYR A 229 -8.73 10.39 -26.58
N ASN A 230 -8.16 11.56 -26.31
CA ASN A 230 -8.55 12.82 -26.92
C ASN A 230 -7.32 13.50 -27.55
N MET A 231 -7.41 13.86 -28.84
CA MET A 231 -6.31 14.49 -29.59
C MET A 231 -4.94 13.79 -29.46
N GLY A 232 -4.93 12.46 -29.26
CA GLY A 232 -3.70 11.68 -29.09
C GLY A 232 -3.22 11.54 -27.65
N HIS A 233 -3.85 12.22 -26.68
CA HIS A 233 -3.56 12.08 -25.26
C HIS A 233 -4.45 11.01 -24.62
N PRO A 234 -3.89 10.01 -23.89
CA PRO A 234 -4.68 9.15 -23.03
C PRO A 234 -5.24 9.95 -21.84
N VAL A 235 -6.51 9.72 -21.52
CA VAL A 235 -7.25 10.41 -20.45
C VAL A 235 -7.83 9.39 -19.49
N ARG A 236 -7.93 9.79 -18.21
CA ARG A 236 -8.32 8.97 -17.06
C ARG A 236 -7.21 7.99 -16.67
N VAL A 237 -5.96 8.38 -16.91
CA VAL A 237 -4.81 7.58 -16.49
C VAL A 237 -4.65 7.57 -14.97
N ALA A 238 -5.14 8.59 -14.25
CA ALA A 238 -5.08 8.64 -12.79
C ALA A 238 -5.75 7.41 -12.14
N VAL A 239 -6.96 7.08 -12.57
CA VAL A 239 -7.71 5.92 -12.04
C VAL A 239 -6.93 4.63 -12.21
N TRP A 240 -6.30 4.44 -13.37
CA TRP A 240 -5.56 3.23 -13.69
C TRP A 240 -4.21 3.18 -13.00
N LEU A 241 -3.50 4.31 -12.90
CA LEU A 241 -2.24 4.38 -12.17
C LEU A 241 -2.44 4.05 -10.69
N THR A 242 -3.48 4.59 -10.05
CA THR A 242 -3.86 4.24 -8.67
C THR A 242 -4.11 2.75 -8.52
N ARG A 243 -4.90 2.15 -9.42
CA ARG A 243 -5.21 0.71 -9.40
C ARG A 243 -4.00 -0.16 -9.71
N PHE A 244 -3.11 0.29 -10.57
CA PHE A 244 -1.91 -0.46 -10.95
C PHE A 244 -0.96 -0.58 -9.76
N ALA A 245 -0.78 0.50 -8.99
CA ALA A 245 0.01 0.48 -7.77
C ALA A 245 -0.56 -0.50 -6.73
N ASP A 246 -1.85 -0.36 -6.36
CA ASP A 246 -2.53 -1.28 -5.43
C ASP A 246 -2.44 -2.75 -5.88
N ARG A 247 -2.65 -3.00 -7.19
CA ARG A 247 -2.49 -4.34 -7.77
C ARG A 247 -1.06 -4.88 -7.70
N LEU A 248 -0.04 -4.04 -7.85
CA LEU A 248 1.34 -4.49 -7.74
C LEU A 248 1.64 -4.90 -6.29
N ASP A 249 1.23 -4.10 -5.30
CA ASP A 249 1.50 -4.39 -3.90
C ASP A 249 0.70 -5.60 -3.37
N THR A 250 -0.50 -5.84 -3.91
CA THR A 250 -1.31 -7.03 -3.58
C THR A 250 -0.90 -8.31 -4.33
N ASN A 251 0.13 -8.26 -5.18
CA ASN A 251 0.63 -9.43 -5.92
C ASN A 251 2.02 -9.88 -5.42
N GLY A 252 2.45 -11.09 -5.78
CA GLY A 252 3.75 -11.61 -5.38
C GLY A 252 3.93 -11.78 -3.86
N VAL A 253 5.16 -11.57 -3.37
CA VAL A 253 5.53 -11.90 -1.97
C VAL A 253 5.06 -10.87 -0.94
N THR A 254 4.66 -9.67 -1.38
CA THR A 254 4.17 -8.59 -0.49
C THR A 254 2.81 -8.92 0.13
N LEU A 255 2.00 -9.77 -0.52
CA LEU A 255 0.74 -10.26 0.05
C LEU A 255 0.95 -11.38 1.09
N PHE A 256 2.04 -12.15 0.98
CA PHE A 256 2.21 -13.45 1.62
C PHE A 256 1.95 -13.50 3.12
N ALA A 257 2.79 -12.87 3.93
CA ALA A 257 2.61 -12.88 5.39
C ALA A 257 1.55 -11.88 5.85
N ARG A 258 1.26 -10.86 5.05
CA ARG A 258 0.37 -9.74 5.39
C ARG A 258 -1.11 -10.12 5.34
N HIS A 259 -1.47 -11.02 4.42
CA HIS A 259 -2.86 -11.40 4.21
C HIS A 259 -3.51 -12.07 5.42
N ILE A 260 -2.75 -12.88 6.16
CA ILE A 260 -3.26 -13.62 7.33
C ILE A 260 -3.68 -12.66 8.47
N PRO A 261 -2.78 -11.81 9.00
CA PRO A 261 -3.15 -10.90 10.08
C PRO A 261 -4.15 -9.81 9.63
N ALA A 262 -4.17 -9.41 8.35
CA ALA A 262 -5.23 -8.56 7.80
C ALA A 262 -6.62 -9.20 7.93
N ASN A 263 -6.76 -10.49 7.58
CA ASN A 263 -8.03 -11.18 7.78
C ASN A 263 -8.35 -11.41 9.26
N ILE A 264 -7.35 -11.66 10.12
CA ILE A 264 -7.58 -11.72 11.57
C ILE A 264 -8.17 -10.40 12.08
N GLU A 265 -7.61 -9.27 11.69
CA GLU A 265 -8.16 -7.96 12.05
C GLU A 265 -9.57 -7.76 11.47
N GLY A 266 -9.79 -8.13 10.21
CA GLY A 266 -11.12 -8.07 9.60
C GLY A 266 -12.19 -8.87 10.37
N SER A 267 -11.81 -9.95 11.05
CA SER A 267 -12.71 -10.74 11.91
C SER A 267 -13.22 -9.95 13.14
N PHE A 268 -12.51 -8.90 13.58
CA PHE A 268 -12.94 -8.04 14.68
C PHE A 268 -14.13 -7.15 14.31
N TYR A 269 -14.28 -6.86 13.02
CA TYR A 269 -15.29 -5.93 12.48
C TYR A 269 -16.53 -6.64 11.93
N GLY A 270 -16.85 -7.82 12.45
CA GLY A 270 -17.99 -8.59 11.94
C GLY A 270 -17.73 -9.30 10.61
N GLY A 271 -16.48 -9.30 10.14
CA GLY A 271 -15.91 -10.37 9.32
C GLY A 271 -16.46 -10.47 7.91
N LYS A 272 -16.54 -9.38 7.15
CA LYS A 272 -16.82 -9.46 5.70
C LYS A 272 -15.70 -8.82 4.89
N ASP A 273 -14.96 -9.60 4.12
CA ASP A 273 -14.07 -9.05 3.09
C ASP A 273 -14.70 -9.14 1.71
N PHE A 274 -14.36 -8.20 0.83
CA PHE A 274 -14.92 -8.09 -0.50
C PHE A 274 -14.07 -8.84 -1.52
N SER A 275 -14.66 -9.83 -2.19
CA SER A 275 -14.04 -10.51 -3.32
C SER A 275 -14.86 -10.29 -4.59
N ALA A 276 -14.35 -9.42 -5.47
CA ALA A 276 -14.84 -9.10 -6.81
C ALA A 276 -16.30 -8.61 -6.94
N ALA A 277 -17.27 -9.42 -6.50
CA ALA A 277 -18.70 -9.16 -6.59
C ALA A 277 -19.48 -9.57 -5.32
N SER A 278 -18.84 -10.12 -4.29
CA SER A 278 -19.52 -10.56 -3.05
C SER A 278 -18.64 -10.42 -1.82
N PHE A 279 -19.28 -10.18 -0.67
CA PHE A 279 -18.64 -10.31 0.63
C PHE A 279 -18.55 -11.78 1.06
N TYR A 280 -17.47 -12.17 1.73
CA TYR A 280 -17.33 -13.49 2.37
C TYR A 280 -17.01 -13.34 3.85
N GLU A 281 -17.50 -14.30 4.64
CA GLU A 281 -17.34 -14.30 6.10
C GLU A 281 -15.91 -14.68 6.52
N ILE A 282 -15.32 -13.92 7.45
CA ILE A 282 -14.02 -14.18 8.06
C ILE A 282 -14.24 -14.78 9.46
N ASP A 283 -14.61 -16.05 9.50
CA ASP A 283 -14.78 -16.81 10.74
C ASP A 283 -13.52 -17.62 11.11
N GLY A 284 -13.53 -18.27 12.28
CA GLY A 284 -12.40 -19.09 12.72
C GLY A 284 -12.04 -20.23 11.76
N LYS A 285 -13.02 -20.76 11.01
CA LYS A 285 -12.78 -21.82 10.01
C LYS A 285 -12.06 -21.23 8.79
N ALA A 286 -12.46 -20.06 8.32
CA ALA A 286 -11.80 -19.34 7.25
C ALA A 286 -10.35 -19.02 7.61
N LEU A 287 -10.10 -18.51 8.82
CA LEU A 287 -8.76 -18.20 9.32
C LEU A 287 -7.87 -19.45 9.40
N ALA A 288 -8.42 -20.58 9.87
CA ALA A 288 -7.68 -21.85 9.93
C ALA A 288 -7.30 -22.37 8.52
N VAL A 289 -8.12 -22.11 7.49
CA VAL A 289 -7.80 -22.47 6.10
C VAL A 289 -6.74 -21.53 5.53
N MET A 290 -6.78 -20.24 5.86
CA MET A 290 -5.84 -19.22 5.36
C MET A 290 -4.38 -19.53 5.71
N VAL A 291 -4.13 -20.06 6.91
CA VAL A 291 -2.78 -20.37 7.42
C VAL A 291 -2.24 -21.71 6.91
N LYS A 292 -3.02 -22.50 6.16
CA LYS A 292 -2.54 -23.77 5.58
C LYS A 292 -1.55 -23.52 4.43
N PRO A 293 -0.38 -24.17 4.42
CA PRO A 293 0.63 -24.03 3.36
C PRO A 293 0.28 -24.87 2.12
N ALA A 294 -0.96 -24.76 1.63
CA ALA A 294 -1.44 -25.52 0.48
C ALA A 294 -2.38 -24.66 -0.37
N VAL A 295 -2.49 -24.97 -1.66
CA VAL A 295 -3.46 -24.34 -2.56
C VAL A 295 -4.82 -25.02 -2.39
N ILE A 296 -5.56 -24.58 -1.38
CA ILE A 296 -6.88 -25.13 -1.03
C ILE A 296 -7.94 -24.04 -0.86
N LYS A 297 -9.21 -24.45 -0.95
CA LYS A 297 -10.39 -23.64 -0.63
C LYS A 297 -11.38 -24.53 0.14
N ASP A 298 -11.90 -24.04 1.26
CA ASP A 298 -12.99 -24.70 2.00
C ASP A 298 -14.20 -23.77 2.05
N GLY A 299 -15.30 -24.19 1.43
CA GLY A 299 -16.45 -23.32 1.18
C GLY A 299 -16.04 -22.08 0.38
N ASN A 300 -16.20 -20.90 0.97
CA ASN A 300 -15.80 -19.62 0.37
C ASN A 300 -14.40 -19.14 0.75
N ALA A 301 -13.76 -19.75 1.77
CA ALA A 301 -12.47 -19.29 2.28
C ALA A 301 -11.30 -19.91 1.50
N PRO A 302 -10.50 -19.11 0.77
CA PRO A 302 -9.26 -19.58 0.18
C PRO A 302 -8.13 -19.59 1.20
N SER A 303 -7.21 -20.53 1.05
CA SER A 303 -5.87 -20.44 1.65
C SER A 303 -5.11 -19.21 1.13
N THR A 304 -4.12 -18.72 1.88
CA THR A 304 -3.28 -17.60 1.44
C THR A 304 -2.56 -17.90 0.12
N LEU A 305 -2.05 -19.12 -0.06
CA LEU A 305 -1.40 -19.53 -1.32
C LEU A 305 -2.37 -19.58 -2.50
N MET A 306 -3.62 -20.02 -2.29
CA MET A 306 -4.65 -19.96 -3.32
C MET A 306 -4.96 -18.51 -3.71
N HIS A 307 -5.00 -17.59 -2.75
CA HIS A 307 -5.25 -16.18 -3.04
C HIS A 307 -4.12 -15.56 -3.87
N ILE A 308 -2.86 -15.78 -3.48
CA ILE A 308 -1.68 -15.33 -4.24
C ILE A 308 -1.68 -15.92 -5.66
N SER A 309 -1.98 -17.21 -5.79
CA SER A 309 -2.10 -17.87 -7.10
C SER A 309 -3.20 -17.24 -7.95
N ASN A 310 -4.36 -16.91 -7.37
CA ASN A 310 -5.44 -16.25 -8.08
C ASN A 310 -5.05 -14.86 -8.58
N PHE A 311 -4.41 -14.04 -7.75
CA PHE A 311 -3.89 -12.73 -8.15
C PHE A 311 -2.86 -12.85 -9.27
N ALA A 312 -1.87 -13.72 -9.14
CA ALA A 312 -0.86 -13.94 -10.17
C ALA A 312 -1.48 -14.40 -11.50
N ASN A 313 -2.41 -15.35 -11.45
CA ASN A 313 -3.10 -15.84 -12.64
C ASN A 313 -4.02 -14.80 -13.28
N SER A 314 -4.57 -13.87 -12.51
CA SER A 314 -5.40 -12.78 -13.03
C SER A 314 -4.59 -11.80 -13.90
N SER A 315 -3.27 -11.72 -13.69
CA SER A 315 -2.37 -10.86 -14.47
C SER A 315 -2.06 -11.41 -15.87
N PHE A 316 -2.09 -12.73 -16.06
CA PHE A 316 -1.80 -13.38 -17.35
C PHE A 316 -3.02 -13.59 -18.24
N LYS A 317 -4.22 -13.47 -17.68
CA LYS A 317 -5.48 -13.61 -18.42
C LYS A 317 -6.05 -12.23 -18.67
N PHE A 318 -6.51 -11.95 -19.88
CA PHE A 318 -7.27 -10.74 -20.15
C PHE A 318 -8.58 -10.78 -19.35
N GLY A 319 -8.69 -9.92 -18.35
CA GLY A 319 -9.84 -9.83 -17.46
C GLY A 319 -10.03 -8.39 -16.98
N ALA A 320 -11.05 -8.17 -16.16
CA ALA A 320 -11.40 -6.83 -15.70
C ALA A 320 -10.22 -6.12 -15.01
N TYR A 321 -9.45 -6.86 -14.19
CA TYR A 321 -8.26 -6.36 -13.50
C TYR A 321 -7.10 -6.01 -14.44
N SER A 322 -6.83 -6.82 -15.46
CA SER A 322 -5.65 -6.71 -16.35
C SER A 322 -5.92 -6.05 -17.70
N GLN A 323 -7.15 -5.53 -17.92
CA GLN A 323 -7.63 -5.09 -19.23
C GLN A 323 -6.80 -3.98 -19.90
N HIS A 324 -5.96 -3.28 -19.13
CA HIS A 324 -5.10 -2.22 -19.65
C HIS A 324 -3.61 -2.49 -19.45
N ASP A 325 -3.20 -3.59 -18.82
CA ASP A 325 -1.78 -3.83 -18.47
C ASP A 325 -0.90 -3.76 -19.73
N ALA A 326 -1.27 -4.48 -20.80
CA ALA A 326 -0.54 -4.48 -22.08
C ALA A 326 -0.55 -3.14 -22.84
N ARG A 327 -1.36 -2.15 -22.40
CA ARG A 327 -1.31 -0.79 -22.96
C ARG A 327 -0.19 0.03 -22.32
N PHE A 328 0.24 -0.31 -21.11
CA PHE A 328 1.25 0.39 -20.32
C PHE A 328 2.48 -0.52 -20.16
N PRO A 329 3.50 -0.44 -21.05
CA PRO A 329 4.63 -1.36 -21.05
C PRO A 329 5.39 -1.45 -19.71
N SER A 330 5.47 -0.36 -18.96
CA SER A 330 6.09 -0.39 -17.63
C SER A 330 5.27 -1.22 -16.66
N MET A 331 3.96 -1.02 -16.63
CA MET A 331 3.03 -1.81 -15.80
C MET A 331 3.05 -3.28 -16.20
N GLU A 332 2.93 -3.61 -17.50
CA GLU A 332 2.95 -5.01 -17.97
C GLU A 332 4.21 -5.76 -17.49
N ARG A 333 5.37 -5.13 -17.62
CA ARG A 333 6.65 -5.71 -17.19
C ARG A 333 6.72 -5.90 -15.67
N LEU A 334 6.38 -4.87 -14.90
CA LEU A 334 6.40 -4.91 -13.43
C LEU A 334 5.40 -5.94 -12.90
N MET A 335 4.20 -5.98 -13.45
CA MET A 335 3.15 -6.93 -13.07
C MET A 335 3.54 -8.37 -13.45
N THR A 336 4.15 -8.58 -14.62
CA THR A 336 4.67 -9.89 -15.02
C THR A 336 5.72 -10.39 -14.04
N HIS A 337 6.63 -9.52 -13.60
CA HIS A 337 7.62 -9.86 -12.57
C HIS A 337 6.94 -10.30 -11.27
N LYS A 338 5.98 -9.50 -10.77
CA LYS A 338 5.25 -9.79 -9.52
C LYS A 338 4.38 -11.05 -9.59
N ALA A 339 3.71 -11.27 -10.70
CA ALA A 339 2.91 -12.47 -10.92
C ALA A 339 3.79 -13.73 -10.96
N ASN A 340 4.93 -13.69 -11.67
CA ASN A 340 5.90 -14.79 -11.67
C ASN A 340 6.48 -15.06 -10.28
N GLN A 341 6.77 -14.00 -9.52
CA GLN A 341 7.21 -14.08 -8.13
C GLN A 341 6.18 -14.81 -7.26
N GLY A 342 4.89 -14.49 -7.41
CA GLY A 342 3.79 -15.15 -6.70
C GLY A 342 3.62 -16.63 -7.06
N LEU A 343 3.68 -16.96 -8.35
CA LEU A 343 3.64 -18.36 -8.79
C LEU A 343 4.82 -19.17 -8.26
N ARG A 344 6.04 -18.60 -8.28
CA ARG A 344 7.24 -19.26 -7.77
C ARG A 344 7.16 -19.48 -6.26
N LEU A 345 6.65 -18.52 -5.49
CA LEU A 345 6.41 -18.67 -4.06
C LEU A 345 5.49 -19.87 -3.78
N VAL A 346 4.36 -19.97 -4.49
CA VAL A 346 3.41 -21.09 -4.35
C VAL A 346 4.08 -22.42 -4.68
N GLU A 347 4.89 -22.46 -5.73
CA GLU A 347 5.65 -23.65 -6.12
C GLU A 347 6.64 -24.08 -5.03
N VAL A 348 7.45 -23.14 -4.51
CA VAL A 348 8.45 -23.41 -3.46
C VAL A 348 7.80 -24.01 -2.20
N VAL A 349 6.68 -23.44 -1.75
CA VAL A 349 5.96 -23.98 -0.58
C VAL A 349 5.36 -25.35 -0.88
N SER A 350 4.80 -25.54 -2.07
CA SER A 350 4.14 -26.80 -2.45
C SER A 350 5.12 -27.96 -2.67
N GLN A 351 6.34 -27.67 -3.12
CA GLN A 351 7.40 -28.67 -3.36
C GLN A 351 8.25 -28.96 -2.12
N SER A 352 8.13 -28.15 -1.06
CA SER A 352 8.83 -28.40 0.19
C SER A 352 8.37 -29.73 0.82
N THR A 353 9.33 -30.55 1.21
CA THR A 353 9.08 -31.83 1.89
C THR A 353 8.62 -31.64 3.34
N GLY A 354 8.72 -30.42 3.89
CA GLY A 354 8.42 -30.13 5.29
C GLY A 354 9.36 -30.84 6.28
N GLU A 355 10.51 -31.34 5.80
CA GLU A 355 11.54 -31.91 6.66
C GLU A 355 12.22 -30.80 7.46
N ALA A 356 12.23 -30.94 8.79
CA ALA A 356 12.89 -29.98 9.66
C ALA A 356 14.39 -29.93 9.35
N LEU A 357 14.85 -28.78 8.87
CA LEU A 357 16.27 -28.52 8.73
C LEU A 357 16.87 -28.48 10.14
N LEU A 358 17.83 -29.38 10.42
CA LEU A 358 18.72 -29.29 11.58
C LEU A 358 19.65 -28.08 11.40
N GLN A 359 19.12 -26.87 11.51
CA GLN A 359 19.91 -25.64 11.41
C GLN A 359 19.87 -24.85 12.73
N GLU A 360 21.04 -24.40 13.16
CA GLU A 360 21.18 -23.29 14.12
C GLU A 360 20.68 -22.02 13.43
N GLY A 361 19.49 -21.55 13.79
CA GLY A 361 18.85 -20.41 13.13
C GLY A 361 17.54 -20.00 13.79
N LEU A 362 16.86 -19.04 13.17
CA LEU A 362 15.55 -18.56 13.61
C LEU A 362 14.48 -19.66 13.42
N SER A 363 13.51 -19.70 14.34
CA SER A 363 12.32 -20.55 14.14
C SER A 363 11.52 -20.05 12.93
N THR A 364 10.70 -20.92 12.33
CA THR A 364 9.81 -20.51 11.22
C THR A 364 8.88 -19.37 11.65
N LEU A 365 8.40 -19.42 12.89
CA LEU A 365 7.57 -18.37 13.46
C LEU A 365 8.33 -17.03 13.54
N ASP A 366 9.60 -17.05 13.94
CA ASP A 366 10.43 -15.85 13.96
C ASP A 366 10.70 -15.32 12.55
N LEU A 367 10.93 -16.20 11.57
CA LEU A 367 11.05 -15.82 10.16
C LEU A 367 9.77 -15.15 9.65
N PHE A 368 8.59 -15.67 10.03
CA PHE A 368 7.30 -15.08 9.68
C PHE A 368 7.19 -13.64 10.19
N TRP A 369 7.43 -13.42 11.49
CA TRP A 369 7.33 -12.09 12.08
C TRP A 369 8.41 -11.13 11.57
N ASN A 370 9.63 -11.61 11.33
CA ASN A 370 10.68 -10.81 10.74
C ASN A 370 10.32 -10.36 9.32
N PHE A 371 9.77 -11.26 8.50
CA PHE A 371 9.31 -10.87 7.17
C PHE A 371 8.13 -9.91 7.26
N LEU A 372 7.13 -10.20 8.10
CA LEU A 372 5.95 -9.36 8.29
C LEU A 372 6.33 -7.94 8.72
N SER A 373 7.25 -7.76 9.68
CA SER A 373 7.70 -6.44 10.13
C SER A 373 8.40 -5.59 9.06
N ARG A 374 8.90 -6.24 7.98
CA ARG A 374 9.50 -5.55 6.82
C ARG A 374 8.45 -5.13 5.80
N VAL A 375 7.38 -5.92 5.63
CA VAL A 375 6.30 -5.64 4.67
C VAL A 375 5.11 -4.91 5.30
N SER A 376 5.01 -4.88 6.61
CA SER A 376 3.94 -4.20 7.37
C SER A 376 4.55 -3.59 8.61
N ARG A 377 4.19 -2.34 8.91
CA ARG A 377 4.62 -1.63 10.13
C ARG A 377 3.38 -1.00 10.76
N PHE A 378 2.82 -1.65 11.77
CA PHE A 378 1.59 -1.16 12.41
C PHE A 378 1.46 -1.65 13.86
N GLU A 379 0.73 -0.89 14.67
CA GLU A 379 0.54 -1.14 16.10
C GLU A 379 -0.50 -2.23 16.39
N SER A 380 -1.56 -2.37 15.58
CA SER A 380 -2.59 -3.42 15.75
C SER A 380 -2.06 -4.84 15.55
N ILE A 381 -0.78 -5.02 15.22
CA ILE A 381 -0.17 -6.34 14.99
C ILE A 381 -0.20 -7.16 16.26
N GLU A 382 -0.02 -6.50 17.40
CA GLU A 382 -0.06 -7.12 18.71
C GLU A 382 -1.48 -7.58 19.08
N GLU A 383 -2.53 -6.98 18.52
CA GLU A 383 -3.92 -7.42 18.71
C GLU A 383 -4.24 -8.68 17.89
N THR A 384 -3.71 -8.78 16.67
CA THR A 384 -3.90 -9.97 15.81
C THR A 384 -3.05 -11.16 16.24
N ARG A 385 -1.92 -10.90 16.92
CA ARG A 385 -0.91 -11.90 17.27
C ARG A 385 -1.41 -13.09 18.10
N PRO A 386 -2.25 -12.93 19.15
CA PRO A 386 -2.75 -14.07 19.92
C PRO A 386 -3.55 -15.05 19.07
N ILE A 387 -4.40 -14.55 18.17
CA ILE A 387 -5.21 -15.38 17.28
C ILE A 387 -4.32 -16.05 16.24
N PHE A 388 -3.35 -15.32 15.68
CA PHE A 388 -2.36 -15.90 14.78
C PHE A 388 -1.61 -17.06 15.43
N LEU A 389 -1.10 -16.88 16.66
CA LEU A 389 -0.37 -17.91 17.39
C LEU A 389 -1.23 -19.13 17.68
N HIS A 390 -2.53 -18.92 17.96
CA HIS A 390 -3.48 -20.01 18.15
C HIS A 390 -3.63 -20.84 16.86
N ILE A 391 -3.99 -20.23 15.74
CA ILE A 391 -4.19 -20.96 14.46
C ILE A 391 -2.89 -21.52 13.89
N TRP A 392 -1.75 -20.86 14.13
CA TRP A 392 -0.43 -21.36 13.76
C TRP A 392 -0.04 -22.60 14.56
N GLY A 393 -0.40 -22.63 15.85
CA GLY A 393 -0.19 -23.77 16.74
C GLY A 393 -0.99 -25.02 16.34
N GLU A 394 -2.03 -24.87 15.52
CA GLU A 394 -2.81 -25.99 14.95
C GLU A 394 -2.15 -26.61 13.72
N LEU A 395 -1.11 -25.98 13.17
CA LEU A 395 -0.32 -26.57 12.10
C LEU A 395 0.57 -27.70 12.62
N THR A 396 0.67 -28.76 11.85
CA THR A 396 1.68 -29.80 12.04
C THR A 396 3.09 -29.23 11.83
N SER A 397 4.11 -29.87 12.41
CA SER A 397 5.51 -29.46 12.18
C SER A 397 5.90 -29.48 10.70
N GLU A 398 5.38 -30.43 9.93
CA GLU A 398 5.58 -30.48 8.47
C GLU A 398 4.97 -29.26 7.77
N GLU A 399 3.75 -28.87 8.15
CA GLU A 399 3.10 -27.67 7.59
C GLU A 399 3.87 -26.40 7.97
N GLN A 400 4.34 -26.27 9.21
CA GLN A 400 5.17 -25.14 9.61
C GLN A 400 6.47 -25.10 8.79
N GLU A 401 7.15 -26.22 8.56
CA GLU A 401 8.39 -26.21 7.78
C GLU A 401 8.17 -25.96 6.27
N LYS A 402 6.99 -26.26 5.72
CA LYS A 402 6.63 -25.80 4.36
C LYS A 402 6.58 -24.27 4.27
N TRP A 403 6.11 -23.59 5.30
CA TRP A 403 6.13 -22.12 5.36
C TRP A 403 7.56 -21.55 5.38
N ARG A 404 8.52 -22.23 6.02
CA ARG A 404 9.92 -21.76 6.08
C ARG A 404 10.49 -21.53 4.68
N ALA A 405 10.37 -22.51 3.79
CA ALA A 405 10.87 -22.40 2.43
C ALA A 405 10.26 -21.20 1.68
N GLY A 406 8.97 -20.94 1.89
CA GLY A 406 8.29 -19.77 1.33
C GLY A 406 8.78 -18.45 1.90
N LEU A 407 9.01 -18.38 3.22
CA LEU A 407 9.48 -17.17 3.91
C LEU A 407 10.92 -16.80 3.56
N GLU A 408 11.79 -17.79 3.40
CA GLU A 408 13.16 -17.60 2.91
C GLU A 408 13.15 -17.05 1.49
N PHE A 409 12.41 -17.69 0.57
CA PHE A 409 12.22 -17.18 -0.79
C PHE A 409 11.63 -15.76 -0.81
N ALA A 410 10.58 -15.52 -0.02
CA ALA A 410 9.92 -14.22 0.05
C ALA A 410 10.85 -13.11 0.52
N SER A 411 11.73 -13.40 1.47
CA SER A 411 12.68 -12.43 2.03
C SER A 411 13.66 -11.90 0.99
N ASP A 412 14.21 -12.79 0.16
CA ASP A 412 15.12 -12.43 -0.93
C ASP A 412 14.36 -11.73 -2.06
N ALA A 413 13.24 -12.31 -2.48
CA ALA A 413 12.44 -11.78 -3.57
C ALA A 413 11.84 -10.39 -3.27
N TYR A 414 11.52 -10.09 -2.00
CA TYR A 414 11.08 -8.76 -1.58
C TYR A 414 12.20 -7.73 -1.70
N TYR A 415 13.44 -8.10 -1.33
CA TYR A 415 14.59 -7.22 -1.49
C TYR A 415 14.89 -6.95 -2.97
N GLU A 416 14.84 -7.99 -3.81
CA GLU A 416 15.00 -7.84 -5.27
C GLU A 416 13.93 -6.94 -5.88
N TRP A 417 12.67 -7.07 -5.43
CA TRP A 417 11.57 -6.21 -5.87
C TRP A 417 11.83 -4.74 -5.55
N LEU A 418 12.14 -4.42 -4.29
CA LEU A 418 12.42 -3.05 -3.89
C LEU A 418 13.62 -2.48 -4.65
N ARG A 419 14.68 -3.28 -4.82
CA ARG A 419 15.85 -2.87 -5.61
C ARG A 419 15.48 -2.55 -7.06
N LEU A 420 14.64 -3.36 -7.70
CA LEU A 420 14.14 -3.09 -9.05
C LEU A 420 13.44 -1.73 -9.09
N LEU A 421 12.48 -1.47 -8.19
CA LEU A 421 11.76 -0.20 -8.13
C LEU A 421 12.72 0.99 -7.98
N TYR A 422 13.68 0.93 -7.06
CA TYR A 422 14.65 2.01 -6.88
C TYR A 422 15.48 2.27 -8.14
N VAL A 423 15.93 1.22 -8.84
CA VAL A 423 16.70 1.38 -10.08
C VAL A 423 15.86 2.06 -11.17
N GLU A 424 14.59 1.67 -11.32
CA GLU A 424 13.66 2.31 -12.27
C GLU A 424 13.48 3.80 -11.97
N ILE A 425 13.25 4.12 -10.69
CA ILE A 425 13.03 5.50 -10.23
C ILE A 425 14.30 6.35 -10.36
N GLU A 426 15.44 5.86 -9.88
CA GLU A 426 16.71 6.59 -9.87
C GLU A 426 17.18 6.91 -11.30
N SER A 427 16.92 6.01 -12.25
CA SER A 427 17.29 6.19 -13.67
C SER A 427 16.30 7.03 -14.49
N SER A 428 15.16 7.42 -13.93
CA SER A 428 14.13 8.18 -14.65
C SER A 428 14.44 9.66 -14.77
N GLU A 429 14.15 10.23 -15.93
CA GLU A 429 14.16 11.67 -16.19
C GLU A 429 12.73 12.26 -16.28
N HIS A 430 11.70 11.47 -15.93
CA HIS A 430 10.33 11.96 -15.94
C HIS A 430 10.14 13.05 -14.85
N PRO A 431 9.62 14.26 -15.18
CA PRO A 431 9.56 15.37 -14.22
C PRO A 431 8.88 15.03 -12.88
N MET A 432 7.75 14.31 -12.93
CA MET A 432 7.02 13.83 -11.74
C MET A 432 7.89 12.95 -10.84
N VAL A 433 8.73 12.09 -11.44
CA VAL A 433 9.58 11.15 -10.71
C VAL A 433 10.79 11.86 -10.15
N VAL A 434 11.40 12.76 -10.94
CA VAL A 434 12.51 13.62 -10.51
C VAL A 434 12.13 14.44 -9.28
N ALA A 435 10.91 15.00 -9.25
CA ALA A 435 10.40 15.74 -8.11
C ALA A 435 10.36 14.90 -6.82
N CYS A 436 10.21 13.58 -6.91
CA CYS A 436 10.10 12.68 -5.75
C CYS A 436 11.42 12.04 -5.32
N LYS A 437 12.50 12.14 -6.11
CA LYS A 437 13.78 11.43 -5.81
C LYS A 437 14.37 11.79 -4.44
N HIS A 438 14.15 13.01 -3.96
CA HIS A 438 14.62 13.45 -2.64
C HIS A 438 13.95 12.71 -1.46
N LEU A 439 12.80 12.07 -1.68
CA LEU A 439 12.10 11.28 -0.66
C LEU A 439 12.62 9.85 -0.54
N LEU A 440 13.37 9.35 -1.54
CA LEU A 440 13.83 7.96 -1.59
C LEU A 440 14.66 7.52 -0.37
N PRO A 441 15.55 8.35 0.22
CA PRO A 441 16.25 7.95 1.44
C PRO A 441 15.31 7.65 2.62
N GLU A 442 14.28 8.48 2.84
CA GLU A 442 13.28 8.26 3.90
C GLU A 442 12.47 6.99 3.62
N LEU A 443 12.08 6.76 2.35
CA LEU A 443 11.37 5.55 1.93
C LEU A 443 12.21 4.27 2.10
N LYS A 444 13.52 4.32 1.80
CA LYS A 444 14.45 3.19 2.01
C LYS A 444 14.55 2.82 3.49
N ALA A 445 14.67 3.81 4.37
CA ALA A 445 14.68 3.59 5.81
C ALA A 445 13.34 3.03 6.32
N ASN A 446 12.23 3.52 5.77
CA ASN A 446 10.89 3.07 6.14
C ASN A 446 10.53 1.67 5.63
N LEU A 447 11.24 1.13 4.63
CA LEU A 447 11.02 -0.21 4.08
C LEU A 447 12.14 -1.20 4.38
N SER A 448 13.11 -0.81 5.22
CA SER A 448 14.26 -1.64 5.64
C SER A 448 15.06 -2.20 4.46
N VAL A 449 15.51 -1.32 3.56
CA VAL A 449 16.24 -1.70 2.31
C VAL A 449 17.77 -1.67 2.49
N GLU A 450 18.27 -1.54 3.72
CA GLU A 450 19.69 -1.39 4.04
C GLU A 450 20.25 -2.52 4.92
#